data_AF-A0A258KB67-F1
#
_entry.id   AF-A0A258KB67-F1
#
_cell.length_a   1.000
_cell.length_b   1.000
_cell.length_c   1.000
_cell.angle_alpha   90.00
_cell.angle_beta   90.00
_cell.angle_gamma   90.00
#
_symmetry.space_group_name_H-M   'P 1'
#
loop_
_entity.id
_entity.type
_entity.pdbx_description
1 polymer ?
#
loop_
_entity_poly.entity_id
_entity_poly.type
_entity_poly.pdbx_seq_one_letter_code
_entity_poly.pdbx_strand_id
1 'polypeptide(L)'
;MPKEEVQQLVEKYLQGTASKEEEEKLLQWYWRESSLESEWELNSSQSENELKSMIYAKIIEHDETDNNQLSKSKINFSRLGAPLLFTVIVILSAYFYSARVQKESTDKIIASVEQNDILPGGSKAILTLADGRKIELDESENGILVNQGGIKVHKNSDGIIEYTFSKQKRNTIVASDEAEPVYNTIETPVGGKYQLNLADGTKVWLNSSSSLRFPIFFSEDNREVELKGEAYFEVS
;
A
#
# COMPACT_ATOMS: atom_id res chain seq x y z
N MET A 1 36.63 5.62 -8.19
CA MET A 1 36.69 7.05 -8.55
C MET A 1 37.54 7.75 -7.49
N PRO A 2 38.30 8.78 -7.83
CA PRO A 2 38.96 9.64 -6.84
C PRO A 2 37.94 10.26 -5.88
N LYS A 3 38.30 10.40 -4.61
CA LYS A 3 37.41 10.83 -3.51
C LYS A 3 36.78 12.21 -3.75
N GLU A 4 37.53 13.12 -4.38
CA GLU A 4 37.07 14.48 -4.71
C GLU A 4 35.95 14.47 -5.77
N GLU A 5 36.00 13.55 -6.73
CA GLU A 5 34.99 13.41 -7.79
C GLU A 5 33.66 12.87 -7.21
N VAL A 6 33.74 11.95 -6.26
CA VAL A 6 32.56 11.44 -5.54
C VAL A 6 31.89 12.55 -4.72
N GLN A 7 32.67 13.36 -4.00
CA GLN A 7 32.13 14.47 -3.22
C GLN A 7 31.39 15.49 -4.09
N GLN A 8 31.93 15.83 -5.25
CA GLN A 8 31.26 16.74 -6.19
C GLN A 8 29.95 16.14 -6.73
N LEU A 9 29.92 14.84 -7.01
CA LEU A 9 28.71 14.15 -7.47
C LEU A 9 27.63 14.12 -6.37
N VAL A 10 28.01 13.85 -5.12
CA VAL A 10 27.09 13.90 -3.97
C VAL A 10 26.54 15.30 -3.77
N GLU A 11 27.38 16.33 -3.83
CA GLU A 11 26.94 17.72 -3.66
C GLU A 11 25.96 18.14 -4.76
N LYS A 12 26.23 17.82 -6.03
CA LYS A 12 25.31 18.08 -7.14
C LYS A 12 23.99 17.32 -7.00
N TYR A 13 24.03 16.07 -6.53
CA TYR A 13 22.84 15.26 -6.29
C TYR A 13 21.96 15.86 -5.19
N LEU A 14 22.56 16.27 -4.06
CA LEU A 14 21.84 16.92 -2.96
C LEU A 14 21.26 18.28 -3.35
N GLN A 15 21.92 19.01 -4.26
CA GLN A 15 21.44 20.27 -4.80
C GLN A 15 20.42 20.10 -5.94
N GLY A 16 20.14 18.86 -6.37
CA GLY A 16 19.22 18.56 -7.48
C GLY A 16 19.71 19.04 -8.85
N THR A 17 21.02 19.30 -9.00
CA THR A 17 21.64 19.79 -10.23
C THR A 17 22.43 18.72 -10.99
N ALA A 18 22.48 17.50 -10.46
CA ALA A 18 23.09 16.36 -11.13
C ALA A 18 22.34 15.98 -12.41
N SER A 19 23.08 15.70 -13.47
CA SER A 19 22.54 15.08 -14.68
C SER A 19 22.28 13.59 -14.46
N LYS A 20 21.40 12.99 -15.26
CA LYS A 20 21.11 11.54 -15.17
C LYS A 20 22.36 10.65 -15.28
N GLU A 21 23.33 11.05 -16.09
CA GLU A 21 24.60 10.33 -16.24
C GLU A 21 25.49 10.44 -14.98
N GLU A 22 25.44 11.57 -14.28
CA GLU A 22 26.15 11.79 -13.01
C GLU A 22 25.48 11.00 -11.87
N GLU A 23 24.16 10.92 -11.85
CA GLU A 23 23.39 10.09 -10.90
C GLU A 23 23.72 8.61 -11.07
N GLU A 24 23.71 8.09 -12.30
CA GLU A 24 24.06 6.70 -12.58
C GLU A 24 25.50 6.38 -12.16
N LYS A 25 26.45 7.30 -12.39
CA LYS A 25 27.85 7.15 -11.93
C LYS A 25 27.94 7.12 -10.42
N LEU A 26 27.20 7.98 -9.72
CA LEU A 26 27.17 8.03 -8.26
C LEU A 26 26.58 6.73 -7.68
N LEU A 27 25.48 6.22 -8.25
CA LEU A 27 24.83 4.97 -7.84
C LEU A 27 25.73 3.75 -8.10
N GLN A 28 26.41 3.69 -9.25
CA GLN A 28 27.37 2.62 -9.55
C GLN A 28 28.55 2.62 -8.56
N TRP A 29 29.05 3.81 -8.18
CA TRP A 29 30.07 3.89 -7.13
C TRP A 29 29.50 3.43 -5.79
N TYR A 30 28.31 3.89 -5.41
CA TYR A 30 27.65 3.51 -4.16
C TYR A 30 27.45 2.00 -4.05
N TRP A 31 26.94 1.32 -5.07
CA TRP A 31 26.75 -0.14 -5.02
C TRP A 31 28.06 -0.92 -4.94
N ARG A 32 29.10 -0.45 -5.63
CA ARG A 32 30.44 -1.05 -5.56
C ARG A 32 31.07 -0.89 -4.18
N GLU A 33 30.96 0.29 -3.56
CA GLU A 33 31.55 0.56 -2.25
C GLU A 33 30.71 -0.04 -1.11
N SER A 34 29.37 0.08 -1.19
CA SER A 34 28.43 -0.46 -0.21
C SER A 34 28.45 -2.00 -0.15
N SER A 35 28.86 -2.68 -1.21
CA SER A 35 29.06 -4.14 -1.21
C SER A 35 30.25 -4.60 -0.35
N LEU A 36 31.12 -3.68 0.07
CA LEU A 36 32.31 -3.98 0.88
C LEU A 36 32.10 -3.74 2.38
N GLU A 37 31.04 -3.03 2.80
CA GLU A 37 30.81 -2.65 4.20
C GLU A 37 29.54 -3.24 4.83
N SER A 38 28.72 -3.94 4.06
CA SER A 38 27.48 -4.54 4.57
C SER A 38 27.67 -5.99 5.01
N GLU A 39 28.46 -6.21 6.07
CA GLU A 39 28.30 -7.40 6.91
C GLU A 39 27.11 -7.18 7.85
N TRP A 40 25.91 -7.07 7.29
CA TRP A 40 24.70 -7.29 8.08
C TRP A 40 24.50 -8.79 8.15
N GLU A 41 25.09 -9.44 9.14
CA GLU A 41 24.62 -10.77 9.56
C GLU A 41 23.22 -10.60 10.14
N LEU A 42 22.22 -10.55 9.24
CA LEU A 42 20.81 -10.69 9.60
C LEU A 42 20.62 -12.09 10.17
N ASN A 43 20.85 -12.22 11.47
CA ASN A 43 20.49 -13.42 12.19
C ASN A 43 18.97 -13.44 12.27
N SER A 44 18.33 -14.26 11.43
CA SER A 44 16.88 -14.38 11.22
C SER A 44 16.08 -14.87 12.44
N SER A 45 16.69 -14.80 13.63
CA SER A 45 16.14 -15.20 14.93
C SER A 45 15.88 -14.03 15.87
N GLN A 46 16.29 -12.79 15.54
CA GLN A 46 16.03 -11.63 16.39
C GLN A 46 14.65 -11.03 16.17
N SER A 47 14.04 -10.58 17.27
CA SER A 47 12.70 -9.98 17.25
C SER A 47 12.72 -8.59 16.63
N GLU A 48 11.62 -8.18 15.98
CA GLU A 48 11.50 -6.85 15.34
C GLU A 48 11.82 -5.68 16.28
N ASN A 49 11.55 -5.86 17.58
CA ASN A 49 11.80 -4.85 18.60
C ASN A 49 13.28 -4.66 18.93
N GLU A 50 14.10 -5.72 18.84
CA GLU A 50 15.55 -5.65 19.07
C GLU A 50 16.24 -4.98 17.88
N LEU A 51 15.81 -5.29 16.65
CA LEU A 51 16.29 -4.61 15.45
C LEU A 51 15.98 -3.10 15.49
N LYS A 52 14.76 -2.73 15.89
CA LYS A 52 14.37 -1.32 16.02
C LYS A 52 15.24 -0.59 17.04
N SER A 53 15.50 -1.18 18.21
CA SER A 53 16.29 -0.52 19.25
C SER A 53 17.75 -0.31 18.83
N MET A 54 18.34 -1.27 18.10
CA MET A 54 19.70 -1.15 17.56
C MET A 54 19.81 -0.05 16.50
N ILE A 55 18.81 0.07 15.60
CA ILE A 55 18.77 1.14 14.59
C ILE A 55 18.64 2.51 15.28
N TYR A 56 17.73 2.64 16.24
CA TYR A 56 17.54 3.90 16.99
C TYR A 56 18.78 4.33 17.74
N ALA A 57 19.47 3.41 18.42
CA ALA A 57 20.69 3.71 19.17
C ALA A 57 21.79 4.29 18.26
N LYS A 58 21.93 3.75 17.04
CA LYS A 58 22.99 4.15 16.11
C LYS A 58 22.71 5.47 15.39
N ILE A 59 21.43 5.84 15.22
CA ILE A 59 21.03 7.17 14.69
C ILE A 59 21.38 8.26 15.72
N ILE A 60 21.07 8.03 17.00
CA ILE A 60 21.34 9.00 18.07
C ILE A 60 22.85 9.21 18.27
N GLU A 61 23.64 8.14 18.17
CA GLU A 61 25.10 8.21 18.31
C GLU A 61 25.77 9.03 17.18
N HIS A 62 25.13 9.13 16.01
CA HIS A 62 25.64 9.92 14.89
C HIS A 62 25.30 11.42 14.99
N ASP A 63 24.25 11.78 15.72
CA ASP A 63 23.75 13.16 15.83
C ASP A 63 24.48 13.99 16.91
N GLU A 64 25.15 13.37 17.88
CA GLU A 64 25.86 14.10 18.95
C GLU A 64 27.19 14.75 18.53
N THR A 65 27.64 14.56 17.28
CA THR A 65 28.94 15.08 16.82
C THR A 65 28.93 16.53 16.33
N ASP A 66 27.76 17.18 16.19
CA ASP A 66 27.65 18.56 15.69
C ASP A 66 27.22 19.55 16.79
N ASN A 67 28.00 19.61 17.86
CA ASN A 67 27.78 20.54 18.98
C ASN A 67 28.40 21.92 18.69
N ASN A 68 27.78 22.68 17.79
CA ASN A 68 28.10 24.09 17.58
C ASN A 68 27.55 24.93 18.76
N GLN A 69 28.44 25.29 19.69
CA GLN A 69 28.13 26.12 20.86
C GLN A 69 27.73 27.54 20.46
N LEU A 70 26.45 27.88 20.60
CA LEU A 70 25.96 29.25 20.47
C LEU A 70 26.31 30.06 21.74
N SER A 71 27.26 30.98 21.60
CA SER A 71 27.69 31.92 22.65
C SER A 71 26.58 32.92 23.00
N LYS A 72 26.19 32.96 24.28
CA LYS A 72 25.17 33.89 24.82
C LYS A 72 25.84 35.16 25.36
N SER A 73 25.76 36.26 24.61
CA SER A 73 26.16 37.59 25.09
C SER A 73 25.07 38.21 25.97
N LYS A 74 25.44 38.70 27.17
CA LYS A 74 24.54 39.40 28.11
C LYS A 74 24.69 40.91 27.92
N ILE A 75 23.59 41.59 27.60
CA ILE A 75 23.56 43.06 27.48
C ILE A 75 22.90 43.65 28.75
N ASN A 76 23.59 44.54 29.44
CA ASN A 76 23.10 45.23 30.64
C ASN A 76 22.37 46.53 30.26
N PHE A 77 21.08 46.64 30.57
CA PHE A 77 20.32 47.88 30.44
C PHE A 77 20.19 48.56 31.82
N SER A 78 21.02 49.57 32.07
CA SER A 78 20.89 50.42 33.26
C SER A 78 20.65 51.86 32.85
N ARG A 79 19.49 52.38 33.29
CA ARG A 79 19.13 53.79 33.50
C ARG A 79 18.86 54.63 32.25
N LEU A 80 17.71 54.39 31.63
CA LEU A 80 16.92 55.43 30.97
C LEU A 80 15.51 55.43 31.59
N GLY A 81 14.98 56.62 31.87
CA GLY A 81 13.84 56.86 32.78
C GLY A 81 12.64 55.93 32.59
N ALA A 82 12.20 55.36 33.72
CA ALA A 82 11.07 54.43 33.82
C ALA A 82 9.78 54.85 33.06
N PRO A 83 9.34 56.12 32.99
CA PRO A 83 8.07 56.42 32.35
C PRO A 83 8.09 56.32 30.82
N LEU A 84 9.24 56.49 30.15
CA LEU A 84 9.32 56.39 28.67
C LEU A 84 9.34 54.94 28.17
N LEU A 85 9.87 54.02 28.99
CA LEU A 85 9.87 52.60 28.63
C LEU A 85 8.47 51.99 28.75
N PHE A 86 7.69 52.39 29.77
CA PHE A 86 6.33 51.89 29.93
C PHE A 86 5.40 52.33 28.79
N THR A 87 5.52 53.56 28.28
CA THR A 87 4.68 54.02 27.17
C THR A 87 5.04 53.30 25.87
N VAL A 88 6.33 53.10 25.59
CA VAL A 88 6.81 52.34 24.43
C VAL A 88 6.36 50.89 24.50
N ILE A 89 6.44 50.25 25.68
CA ILE A 89 5.98 48.87 25.88
C ILE A 89 4.47 48.77 25.68
N VAL A 90 3.66 49.68 26.23
CA VAL A 90 2.19 49.66 26.06
C VAL A 90 1.80 49.84 24.60
N ILE A 91 2.46 50.74 23.86
CA ILE A 91 2.20 50.94 22.42
C ILE A 91 2.61 49.72 21.62
N LEU A 92 3.79 49.12 21.89
CA LEU A 92 4.23 47.87 21.26
C LEU A 92 3.30 46.71 21.59
N SER A 93 2.84 46.58 22.84
CA SER A 93 1.88 45.54 23.26
C SER A 93 0.54 45.71 22.56
N ALA A 94 0.01 46.94 22.45
CA ALA A 94 -1.23 47.21 21.72
C ALA A 94 -1.09 46.91 20.22
N TYR A 95 0.05 47.26 19.62
CA TYR A 95 0.36 46.95 18.22
C TYR A 95 0.50 45.44 17.97
N PHE A 96 1.21 44.71 18.84
CA PHE A 96 1.34 43.26 18.72
C PHE A 96 0.02 42.53 19.02
N TYR A 97 -0.82 43.08 19.90
CA TYR A 97 -2.15 42.53 20.19
C TYR A 97 -3.07 42.68 18.98
N SER A 98 -3.13 43.85 18.34
CA SER A 98 -3.92 44.05 17.13
C SER A 98 -3.38 43.23 15.95
N ALA A 99 -2.05 43.12 15.81
CA ALA A 99 -1.42 42.28 14.79
C ALA A 99 -1.64 40.76 15.02
N ARG A 100 -1.86 40.31 16.27
CA ARG A 100 -2.24 38.92 16.57
C ARG A 100 -3.71 38.64 16.25
N VAL A 101 -4.60 39.59 16.52
CA VAL A 101 -6.05 39.42 16.27
C VAL A 101 -6.37 39.38 14.78
N GLN A 102 -5.55 40.00 13.93
CA GLN A 102 -5.77 40.02 12.47
C GLN A 102 -5.24 38.77 11.73
N LYS A 103 -4.70 37.76 12.45
CA LYS A 103 -4.07 36.56 11.86
C LYS A 103 -4.89 35.27 11.99
N GLU A 104 -6.20 35.37 12.24
CA GLU A 104 -7.11 34.21 12.29
C GLU A 104 -8.20 34.23 11.21
N SER A 105 -7.90 34.74 10.03
CA SER A 105 -8.73 34.50 8.84
C SER A 105 -7.87 34.36 7.59
N THR A 106 -6.81 33.58 7.68
CA THR A 106 -6.34 32.88 6.48
C THR A 106 -7.25 31.67 6.37
N ASP A 107 -8.17 31.73 5.40
CA ASP A 107 -8.86 30.55 4.91
C ASP A 107 -7.88 29.40 4.90
N LYS A 108 -8.20 28.37 5.68
CA LYS A 108 -7.67 27.04 5.49
C LYS A 108 -8.14 26.60 4.09
N ILE A 109 -7.46 27.08 3.05
CA ILE A 109 -7.21 26.28 1.87
C ILE A 109 -6.22 25.23 2.33
N ILE A 110 -6.73 24.29 3.14
CA ILE A 110 -6.22 22.94 3.11
C ILE A 110 -6.51 22.55 1.67
N ALA A 111 -5.52 22.73 0.79
CA ALA A 111 -5.37 21.80 -0.30
C ALA A 111 -5.36 20.46 0.40
N SER A 112 -6.51 19.79 0.39
CA SER A 112 -6.56 18.37 0.60
C SER A 112 -5.66 17.84 -0.51
N VAL A 113 -4.37 17.71 -0.21
CA VAL A 113 -3.66 16.53 -0.64
C VAL A 113 -4.58 15.44 -0.09
N GLU A 114 -5.47 14.94 -0.95
CA GLU A 114 -5.96 13.59 -0.80
C GLU A 114 -4.68 12.80 -0.64
N GLN A 115 -4.33 12.56 0.62
CA GLN A 115 -3.57 11.42 0.98
C GLN A 115 -4.48 10.31 0.46
N ASN A 116 -4.26 9.92 -0.79
CA ASN A 116 -4.71 8.64 -1.34
C ASN A 116 -3.95 7.62 -0.53
N ASP A 117 -4.34 7.52 0.74
CA ASP A 117 -3.92 6.50 1.66
C ASP A 117 -4.38 5.24 0.95
N ILE A 118 -3.39 4.47 0.46
CA ILE A 118 -3.67 3.26 -0.29
C ILE A 118 -4.29 2.33 0.75
N LEU A 119 -5.62 2.29 0.77
CA LEU A 119 -6.37 1.47 1.70
C LEU A 119 -5.82 0.05 1.63
N PRO A 120 -5.70 -0.64 2.76
CA PRO A 120 -5.22 -2.02 2.76
C PRO A 120 -6.04 -2.83 1.76
N GLY A 121 -5.35 -3.68 1.00
CA GLY A 121 -5.98 -4.45 -0.06
C GLY A 121 -7.19 -5.22 0.46
N GLY A 122 -8.36 -4.96 -0.14
CA GLY A 122 -9.65 -5.50 0.31
C GLY A 122 -10.00 -6.84 -0.36
N SER A 123 -11.01 -7.53 0.19
CA SER A 123 -11.59 -8.74 -0.40
C SER A 123 -12.50 -8.40 -1.59
N LYS A 124 -11.92 -7.76 -2.62
CA LYS A 124 -12.65 -7.22 -3.77
C LYS A 124 -12.53 -8.15 -4.96
N ALA A 125 -13.65 -8.57 -5.51
CA ALA A 125 -13.71 -9.29 -6.77
C ALA A 125 -15.04 -9.04 -7.49
N ILE A 126 -15.00 -9.20 -8.80
CA ILE A 126 -16.16 -9.13 -9.69
C ILE A 126 -16.34 -10.52 -10.31
N LEU A 127 -17.52 -11.11 -10.13
CA LEU A 127 -17.90 -12.35 -10.79
C LEU A 127 -18.67 -12.02 -12.07
N THR A 128 -18.08 -12.35 -13.21
CA THR A 128 -18.75 -12.31 -14.51
C THR A 128 -19.32 -13.70 -14.82
N LEU A 129 -20.63 -13.76 -14.97
CA LEU A 129 -21.37 -14.98 -15.31
C LEU A 129 -21.35 -15.25 -16.82
N ALA A 130 -21.66 -16.47 -17.20
CA ALA A 130 -21.77 -16.87 -18.61
C ALA A 130 -22.77 -16.06 -19.46
N ASP A 131 -23.80 -15.46 -18.84
CA ASP A 131 -24.76 -14.58 -19.51
C ASP A 131 -24.26 -13.12 -19.62
N GLY A 132 -23.02 -12.85 -19.20
CA GLY A 132 -22.39 -11.54 -19.22
C GLY A 132 -22.72 -10.66 -18.01
N ARG A 133 -23.60 -11.09 -17.09
CA ARG A 133 -23.89 -10.33 -15.88
C ARG A 133 -22.66 -10.27 -14.98
N LYS A 134 -22.38 -9.08 -14.46
CA LYS A 134 -21.32 -8.83 -13.49
C LYS A 134 -21.93 -8.66 -12.10
N ILE A 135 -21.32 -9.31 -11.12
CA ILE A 135 -21.71 -9.25 -9.71
C ILE A 135 -20.49 -8.79 -8.92
N GLU A 136 -20.59 -7.61 -8.30
CA GLU A 136 -19.56 -7.13 -7.38
C GLU A 136 -19.70 -7.86 -6.04
N LEU A 137 -18.71 -8.69 -5.72
CA LEU A 137 -18.80 -9.60 -4.60
C LEU A 137 -18.61 -8.89 -3.26
N ASP A 138 -17.97 -7.73 -3.24
CA ASP A 138 -17.77 -6.92 -2.02
C ASP A 138 -19.11 -6.32 -1.54
N GLU A 139 -19.88 -5.74 -2.47
CA GLU A 139 -21.16 -5.08 -2.19
C GLU A 139 -22.36 -6.05 -2.08
N SER A 140 -22.18 -7.30 -2.52
CA SER A 140 -23.25 -8.30 -2.49
C SER A 140 -23.53 -8.81 -1.07
N GLU A 141 -24.80 -8.89 -0.70
CA GLU A 141 -25.22 -9.55 0.55
C GLU A 141 -24.85 -11.04 0.56
N ASN A 142 -24.66 -11.58 1.77
CA ASN A 142 -24.45 -13.01 1.96
C ASN A 142 -25.74 -13.78 1.57
N GLY A 143 -25.58 -14.95 0.97
CA GLY A 143 -26.69 -15.77 0.50
C GLY A 143 -26.58 -16.15 -0.97
N ILE A 144 -27.71 -16.48 -1.58
CA ILE A 144 -27.75 -16.95 -2.97
C ILE A 144 -27.57 -15.76 -3.91
N LEU A 145 -26.51 -15.77 -4.71
CA LEU A 145 -26.24 -14.75 -5.71
C LEU A 145 -26.92 -15.06 -7.04
N VAL A 146 -26.84 -16.32 -7.48
CA VAL A 146 -27.45 -16.75 -8.74
C VAL A 146 -27.73 -18.25 -8.76
N ASN A 147 -28.72 -18.65 -9.55
CA ASN A 147 -28.96 -20.03 -9.94
C ASN A 147 -28.74 -20.17 -11.45
N GLN A 148 -27.67 -20.87 -11.84
CA GLN A 148 -27.33 -21.13 -13.24
C GLN A 148 -27.51 -22.62 -13.53
N GLY A 149 -28.56 -22.97 -14.28
CA GLY A 149 -28.73 -24.34 -14.77
C GLY A 149 -28.98 -25.41 -13.68
N GLY A 150 -29.26 -25.03 -12.42
CA GLY A 150 -29.34 -25.98 -11.29
C GLY A 150 -28.11 -25.96 -10.37
N ILE A 151 -27.14 -25.11 -10.66
CA ILE A 151 -26.01 -24.78 -9.80
C ILE A 151 -26.34 -23.49 -9.06
N LYS A 152 -26.31 -23.54 -7.73
CA LYS A 152 -26.45 -22.37 -6.88
C LYS A 152 -25.08 -21.82 -6.57
N VAL A 153 -24.87 -20.56 -6.94
CA VAL A 153 -23.72 -19.77 -6.50
C VAL A 153 -24.17 -19.00 -5.28
N HIS A 154 -23.50 -19.23 -4.16
CA HIS A 154 -23.82 -18.54 -2.92
C HIS A 154 -22.58 -17.98 -2.26
N LYS A 155 -22.73 -16.83 -1.62
CA LYS A 155 -21.72 -16.18 -0.79
C LYS A 155 -21.98 -16.57 0.66
N ASN A 156 -21.02 -17.22 1.29
CA ASN A 156 -21.13 -17.60 2.70
C ASN A 156 -20.88 -16.39 3.64
N SER A 157 -20.99 -16.60 4.95
CA SER A 157 -20.79 -15.53 5.95
C SER A 157 -19.38 -14.92 5.94
N ASP A 158 -18.39 -15.69 5.48
CA ASP A 158 -16.99 -15.29 5.39
C ASP A 158 -16.67 -14.55 4.08
N GLY A 159 -17.70 -14.33 3.25
CA GLY A 159 -17.58 -13.66 1.97
C GLY A 159 -16.97 -14.49 0.86
N ILE A 160 -16.87 -15.82 1.04
CA ILE A 160 -16.34 -16.77 0.05
C ILE A 160 -17.47 -17.25 -0.85
N ILE A 161 -17.17 -17.42 -2.13
CA ILE A 161 -18.11 -17.99 -3.09
C ILE A 161 -18.02 -19.50 -3.09
N GLU A 162 -19.18 -20.13 -2.98
CA GLU A 162 -19.36 -21.58 -3.00
C GLU A 162 -20.39 -21.99 -4.06
N TYR A 163 -19.99 -22.96 -4.89
CA TYR A 163 -20.83 -23.56 -5.91
C TYR A 163 -21.46 -24.84 -5.36
N THR A 164 -22.80 -24.88 -5.27
CA THR A 164 -23.54 -26.06 -4.80
C THR A 164 -24.48 -26.59 -5.87
N PHE A 165 -24.40 -27.89 -6.14
CA PHE A 165 -25.29 -28.55 -7.09
C PHE A 165 -26.63 -28.92 -6.46
N SER A 166 -27.72 -28.62 -7.18
CA SER A 166 -29.01 -29.27 -6.90
C SER A 166 -28.93 -30.74 -7.36
N LYS A 167 -29.11 -31.68 -6.43
CA LYS A 167 -29.02 -33.15 -6.65
C LYS A 167 -29.89 -33.68 -7.81
N GLN A 168 -30.84 -32.89 -8.31
CA GLN A 168 -31.78 -33.28 -9.37
C GLN A 168 -31.23 -33.21 -10.81
N LYS A 169 -30.07 -32.58 -11.07
CA LYS A 169 -29.59 -32.32 -12.45
C LYS A 169 -28.20 -32.85 -12.80
N ARG A 170 -27.60 -33.73 -12.00
CA ARG A 170 -26.37 -34.45 -12.45
C ARG A 170 -26.60 -35.25 -13.73
N ASN A 171 -27.84 -35.67 -14.00
CA ASN A 171 -28.15 -36.52 -15.15
C ASN A 171 -28.66 -35.78 -16.41
N THR A 172 -28.74 -34.44 -16.39
CA THR A 172 -29.25 -33.64 -17.53
C THR A 172 -28.27 -32.63 -18.10
N ILE A 173 -27.16 -32.36 -17.40
CA ILE A 173 -26.05 -31.55 -17.93
C ILE A 173 -24.93 -32.46 -18.48
N VAL A 174 -24.89 -33.74 -18.05
CA VAL A 174 -23.87 -34.74 -18.42
C VAL A 174 -24.38 -35.73 -19.48
N ALA A 175 -25.43 -35.39 -20.24
CA ALA A 175 -26.07 -36.31 -21.18
C ALA A 175 -26.11 -35.81 -22.63
N SER A 176 -25.09 -35.04 -23.02
CA SER A 176 -24.76 -34.83 -24.43
C SER A 176 -23.29 -34.44 -24.53
N ASP A 177 -22.47 -35.26 -25.18
CA ASP A 177 -21.09 -34.98 -25.57
C ASP A 177 -20.92 -33.73 -26.47
N GLU A 178 -22.01 -32.98 -26.71
CA GLU A 178 -22.09 -31.80 -27.57
C GLU A 178 -22.47 -30.49 -26.83
N ALA A 179 -22.61 -30.51 -25.50
CA ALA A 179 -22.88 -29.27 -24.75
C ALA A 179 -21.58 -28.53 -24.44
N GLU A 180 -21.37 -27.35 -25.04
CA GLU A 180 -20.20 -26.52 -24.75
C GLU A 180 -20.13 -26.16 -23.25
N PRO A 181 -18.93 -26.23 -22.63
CA PRO A 181 -18.75 -25.88 -21.23
C PRO A 181 -19.09 -24.41 -21.00
N VAL A 182 -19.95 -24.18 -20.02
CA VAL A 182 -20.37 -22.84 -19.60
C VAL A 182 -19.36 -22.29 -18.61
N TYR A 183 -18.78 -21.12 -18.89
CA TYR A 183 -17.72 -20.53 -18.08
C TYR A 183 -18.20 -19.33 -17.26
N ASN A 184 -17.66 -19.22 -16.05
CA ASN A 184 -17.67 -18.00 -15.26
C ASN A 184 -16.24 -17.47 -15.15
N THR A 185 -16.12 -16.16 -14.94
CA THR A 185 -14.83 -15.49 -14.75
C THR A 185 -14.88 -14.67 -13.48
N ILE A 186 -13.91 -14.85 -12.59
CA ILE A 186 -13.71 -13.97 -11.44
C ILE A 186 -12.49 -13.08 -11.69
N GLU A 187 -12.61 -11.79 -11.40
CA GLU A 187 -11.53 -10.81 -11.57
C GLU A 187 -11.34 -10.02 -10.27
N THR A 188 -10.08 -9.84 -9.86
CA THR A 188 -9.68 -9.00 -8.73
C THR A 188 -9.06 -7.71 -9.26
N PRO A 189 -9.50 -6.53 -8.78
CA PRO A 189 -8.89 -5.26 -9.16
C PRO A 189 -7.49 -5.11 -8.55
N VAL A 190 -6.80 -4.02 -8.91
CA VAL A 190 -5.54 -3.64 -8.27
C VAL A 190 -5.77 -3.46 -6.77
N GLY A 191 -4.92 -4.08 -5.94
CA GLY A 191 -5.08 -4.11 -4.48
C GLY A 191 -6.20 -5.02 -3.97
N GLY A 192 -6.92 -5.73 -4.83
CA GLY A 192 -7.90 -6.74 -4.41
C GLY A 192 -7.25 -8.10 -4.15
N LYS A 193 -7.81 -8.89 -3.27
CA LYS A 193 -7.55 -10.34 -3.20
C LYS A 193 -8.87 -11.06 -2.98
N TYR A 194 -8.98 -12.31 -3.37
CA TYR A 194 -10.24 -13.02 -3.18
C TYR A 194 -10.06 -14.53 -3.04
N GLN A 195 -10.87 -15.14 -2.17
CA GLN A 195 -10.92 -16.59 -2.00
C GLN A 195 -12.23 -17.13 -2.57
N LEU A 196 -12.15 -18.21 -3.33
CA LEU A 196 -13.31 -18.93 -3.86
C LEU A 196 -13.13 -20.44 -3.75
N ASN A 197 -14.26 -21.14 -3.63
CA ASN A 197 -14.33 -22.60 -3.68
C ASN A 197 -15.02 -23.01 -4.98
N LEU A 198 -14.30 -23.76 -5.82
CA LEU A 198 -14.81 -24.26 -7.09
C LEU A 198 -15.79 -25.42 -6.86
N ALA A 199 -16.53 -25.77 -7.92
CA ALA A 199 -17.59 -26.76 -7.83
C ALA A 199 -17.09 -28.19 -7.49
N ASP A 200 -15.82 -28.49 -7.75
CA ASP A 200 -15.16 -29.74 -7.37
C ASP A 200 -14.62 -29.74 -5.92
N GLY A 201 -14.71 -28.62 -5.20
CA GLY A 201 -14.17 -28.45 -3.86
C GLY A 201 -12.77 -27.83 -3.80
N THR A 202 -12.12 -27.60 -4.95
CA THR A 202 -10.82 -26.93 -5.00
C THR A 202 -10.94 -25.52 -4.43
N LYS A 203 -10.06 -25.15 -3.51
CA LYS A 203 -9.98 -23.79 -2.95
C LYS A 203 -8.95 -22.98 -3.73
N VAL A 204 -9.30 -21.75 -4.04
CA VAL A 204 -8.44 -20.86 -4.82
C VAL A 204 -8.33 -19.51 -4.14
N TRP A 205 -7.12 -19.00 -4.02
CA TRP A 205 -6.82 -17.65 -3.58
C TRP A 205 -6.24 -16.87 -4.75
N LEU A 206 -6.95 -15.83 -5.18
CA LEU A 206 -6.59 -14.97 -6.29
C LEU A 206 -5.96 -13.68 -5.75
N ASN A 207 -4.76 -13.33 -6.23
CA ASN A 207 -4.06 -12.12 -5.82
C ASN A 207 -4.59 -10.88 -6.58
N SER A 208 -4.00 -9.71 -6.36
CA SER A 208 -4.37 -8.46 -7.05
C SER A 208 -4.19 -8.53 -8.56
N SER A 209 -5.02 -7.78 -9.28
CA SER A 209 -4.97 -7.66 -10.75
C SER A 209 -4.92 -9.02 -11.46
N SER A 210 -5.68 -9.98 -10.95
CA SER A 210 -5.69 -11.36 -11.45
C SER A 210 -7.09 -11.75 -11.90
N SER A 211 -7.17 -12.73 -12.80
CA SER A 211 -8.43 -13.21 -13.34
C SER A 211 -8.37 -14.72 -13.52
N LEU A 212 -9.42 -15.39 -13.09
CA LEU A 212 -9.60 -16.83 -13.26
C LEU A 212 -10.91 -17.10 -14.00
N ARG A 213 -10.79 -17.74 -15.17
CA ARG A 213 -11.93 -18.25 -15.92
C ARG A 213 -12.01 -19.76 -15.74
N PHE A 214 -13.17 -20.24 -15.34
CA PHE A 214 -13.39 -21.63 -14.94
C PHE A 214 -14.79 -22.10 -15.36
N PRO A 215 -14.97 -23.38 -15.67
CA PRO A 215 -16.28 -23.90 -16.03
C PRO A 215 -17.15 -24.04 -14.78
N ILE A 216 -18.47 -23.89 -14.94
CA ILE A 216 -19.42 -24.05 -13.83
C ILE A 216 -19.49 -25.50 -13.32
N PHE A 217 -19.07 -26.46 -14.16
CA PHE A 217 -18.86 -27.86 -13.82
C PHE A 217 -17.61 -28.37 -14.53
N PHE A 218 -16.86 -29.25 -13.89
CA PHE A 218 -15.75 -29.93 -14.55
C PHE A 218 -16.19 -31.25 -15.17
N SER A 219 -15.60 -31.59 -16.31
CA SER A 219 -15.72 -32.94 -16.89
C SER A 219 -15.09 -33.99 -15.97
N GLU A 220 -15.49 -35.26 -16.10
CA GLU A 220 -14.90 -36.34 -15.30
C GLU A 220 -13.39 -36.54 -15.60
N ASP A 221 -12.98 -36.27 -16.84
CA ASP A 221 -11.63 -36.56 -17.31
C ASP A 221 -10.63 -35.44 -17.01
N ASN A 222 -11.01 -34.17 -17.19
CA ASN A 222 -10.11 -33.03 -17.06
C ASN A 222 -10.75 -31.86 -16.30
N ARG A 223 -9.93 -31.21 -15.46
CA ARG A 223 -10.24 -29.96 -14.76
C ARG A 223 -9.37 -28.84 -15.33
N GLU A 224 -9.92 -28.07 -16.26
CA GLU A 224 -9.19 -27.00 -16.94
C GLU A 224 -9.72 -25.62 -16.52
N VAL A 225 -8.79 -24.73 -16.18
CA VAL A 225 -9.06 -23.33 -15.83
C VAL A 225 -8.04 -22.43 -16.51
N GLU A 226 -8.44 -21.20 -16.84
CA GLU A 226 -7.57 -20.20 -17.44
C GLU A 226 -7.26 -19.11 -16.40
N LEU A 227 -5.98 -18.94 -16.06
CA LEU A 227 -5.50 -17.94 -15.12
C LEU A 227 -4.74 -16.83 -15.85
N LYS A 228 -4.98 -15.58 -15.43
CA LYS A 228 -4.14 -14.42 -15.72
C LYS A 228 -3.74 -13.78 -14.38
N GLY A 229 -2.45 -13.51 -14.19
CA GLY A 229 -1.92 -13.00 -12.93
C GLY A 229 -1.50 -14.15 -11.99
N GLU A 230 -1.84 -14.04 -10.71
CA GLU A 230 -1.33 -14.91 -9.65
C GLU A 230 -2.47 -15.53 -8.84
N ALA A 231 -2.40 -16.84 -8.64
CA ALA A 231 -3.31 -17.56 -7.75
C ALA A 231 -2.61 -18.73 -7.07
N TYR A 232 -3.09 -19.07 -5.87
CA TYR A 232 -2.75 -20.28 -5.15
C TYR A 232 -3.94 -21.25 -5.17
N PHE A 233 -3.68 -22.53 -5.46
CA PHE A 233 -4.69 -23.58 -5.55
C PHE A 233 -4.42 -24.66 -4.50
N GLU A 234 -5.44 -24.97 -3.71
CA GLU A 234 -5.49 -26.16 -2.87
C GLU A 234 -6.45 -27.16 -3.52
N VAL A 235 -5.87 -28.09 -4.27
CA VAL A 235 -6.61 -29.10 -5.05
C VAL A 235 -6.78 -30.37 -4.23
N SER A 236 -8.03 -30.81 -4.06
CA SER A 236 -8.39 -32.08 -3.43
C SER A 236 -8.54 -33.22 -4.43
#